data_AF-A0A8S3HAH0-F1
#
_entry.id   AF-A0A8S3HAH0-F1
#
_cell.length_a   1.000
_cell.length_b   1.000
_cell.length_c   1.000
_cell.angle_alpha   90.00
_cell.angle_beta   90.00
_cell.angle_gamma   90.00
#
_symmetry.space_group_name_H-M   'P 1'
#
loop_
_entity.id
_entity.type
_entity.pdbx_description
1 polymer ?
#
loop_
_entity_poly.entity_id
_entity_poly.type
_entity_poly.pdbx_seq_one_letter_code
_entity_poly.pdbx_strand_id
1 'polypeptide(L)'
;QLVDTFEQINHQACYWEKEFSQHSQLWKDFHQRLKHLEEWIDKAQTAVKEKHEDYAYLIRKHKDFFQTINDEILHGFIKSGRELLHIRDKTEQKEIQLLMDTLENKWNTIICYAPVRLLRLQFERIEKIVVQELEQAENELNDELKQLERQHDTTEILRRHNERFQLNNFHPTMEIHMRDLQTFANDIRTKEQGQTLVSHENEQIDQRTIKLNNYWSNMQAKIDNVRRKLQTIPKKWQEFEEKFHHVESWMATIERSMTNTQNTDIPLEQYKAVVNKFK
;
A
#
# COMPACT_ATOMS: atom_id res chain seq x y z
N GLN A 1 71.71 -35.62 -34.12
CA GLN A 1 71.29 -34.34 -34.72
C GLN A 1 69.85 -34.38 -35.21
N LEU A 2 69.46 -35.23 -36.18
CA LEU A 2 68.07 -35.29 -36.70
C LEU A 2 67.08 -35.93 -35.70
N VAL A 3 67.53 -36.94 -34.94
CA VAL A 3 66.74 -37.59 -33.87
C VAL A 3 66.54 -36.64 -32.70
N ASP A 4 67.59 -35.95 -32.25
CA ASP A 4 67.50 -34.98 -31.15
C ASP A 4 66.59 -33.79 -31.48
N THR A 5 66.59 -33.34 -32.76
CA THR A 5 65.65 -32.31 -33.23
C THR A 5 64.23 -32.83 -33.35
N PHE A 6 64.03 -34.08 -33.78
CA PHE A 6 62.70 -34.71 -33.79
C PHE A 6 62.14 -34.89 -32.37
N GLU A 7 62.95 -35.33 -31.42
CA GLU A 7 62.56 -35.46 -30.01
C GLU A 7 62.22 -34.11 -29.39
N GLN A 8 63.00 -33.05 -29.68
CA GLN A 8 62.67 -31.69 -29.26
C GLN A 8 61.35 -31.18 -29.85
N ILE A 9 61.13 -31.37 -31.15
CA ILE A 9 59.89 -30.96 -31.82
C ILE A 9 58.69 -31.74 -31.24
N ASN A 10 58.84 -33.03 -31.01
CA ASN A 10 57.79 -33.87 -30.42
C ASN A 10 57.48 -33.45 -28.97
N HIS A 11 58.50 -33.10 -28.18
CA HIS A 11 58.33 -32.59 -26.83
C HIS A 11 57.62 -31.22 -26.83
N GLN A 12 58.00 -30.31 -27.73
CA GLN A 12 57.32 -29.03 -27.90
C GLN A 12 55.87 -29.20 -28.36
N ALA A 13 55.60 -30.10 -29.31
CA ALA A 13 54.25 -30.38 -29.77
C ALA A 13 53.35 -30.89 -28.62
N CYS A 14 53.84 -31.84 -27.82
CA CYS A 14 53.11 -32.37 -26.68
C CYS A 14 52.88 -31.31 -25.57
N TYR A 15 53.84 -30.41 -25.36
CA TYR A 15 53.69 -29.27 -24.47
C TYR A 15 52.59 -28.32 -24.97
N TRP A 16 52.65 -27.90 -26.24
CA TRP A 16 51.64 -27.00 -26.83
C TRP A 16 50.24 -27.62 -26.86
N GLU A 17 50.13 -28.92 -27.09
CA GLU A 17 48.84 -29.64 -27.04
C GLU A 17 48.21 -29.57 -25.64
N LYS A 18 49.03 -29.75 -24.59
CA LYS A 18 48.57 -29.65 -23.21
C LYS A 18 48.16 -28.23 -22.84
N GLU A 19 48.97 -27.24 -23.18
CA GLU A 19 48.66 -25.82 -22.94
C GLU A 19 47.37 -25.40 -23.67
N PHE A 20 47.24 -25.75 -24.95
CA PHE A 20 46.04 -25.46 -25.73
C PHE A 20 44.79 -26.12 -25.15
N SER A 21 44.91 -27.37 -24.70
CA SER A 21 43.80 -28.08 -24.05
C SER A 21 43.37 -27.40 -22.75
N GLN A 22 44.31 -26.96 -21.92
CA GLN A 22 44.02 -26.22 -20.70
C GLN A 22 43.37 -24.86 -21.00
N HIS A 23 43.87 -24.13 -21.99
CA HIS A 23 43.30 -22.85 -22.41
C HIS A 23 41.88 -23.01 -22.95
N SER A 24 41.61 -24.05 -23.73
CA SER A 24 40.28 -24.37 -24.21
C SER A 24 39.32 -24.67 -23.06
N GLN A 25 39.79 -25.39 -22.03
CA GLN A 25 38.97 -25.72 -20.87
C GLN A 25 38.60 -24.49 -20.03
N LEU A 26 39.55 -23.59 -19.79
CA LEU A 26 39.30 -22.33 -19.07
C LEU A 26 38.28 -21.45 -19.80
N TRP A 27 38.37 -21.37 -21.13
CA TRP A 27 37.38 -20.65 -21.92
C TRP A 27 35.99 -21.29 -21.82
N LYS A 28 35.89 -22.62 -21.88
CA LYS A 28 34.60 -23.30 -21.75
C LYS A 28 33.95 -23.01 -20.39
N ASP A 29 34.71 -23.09 -19.30
CA ASP A 29 34.22 -22.78 -17.96
C ASP A 29 33.75 -21.32 -17.84
N PHE A 30 34.56 -20.36 -18.32
CA PHE A 30 34.19 -18.95 -18.32
C PHE A 30 32.91 -18.66 -19.11
N HIS A 31 32.79 -19.17 -20.34
CA HIS A 31 31.59 -18.95 -21.16
C HIS A 31 30.34 -19.60 -20.54
N GLN A 32 30.48 -20.76 -19.90
CA GLN A 32 29.38 -21.42 -19.21
C GLN A 32 28.91 -20.58 -18.01
N ARG A 33 29.85 -20.03 -17.22
CA ARG A 33 29.53 -19.18 -16.06
C ARG A 33 28.99 -17.82 -16.48
N LEU A 34 29.53 -17.23 -17.55
CA LEU A 34 29.03 -16.01 -18.16
C LEU A 34 27.55 -16.18 -18.54
N LYS A 35 27.22 -17.24 -19.28
CA LYS A 35 25.84 -17.55 -19.68
C LYS A 35 24.91 -17.68 -18.47
N HIS A 36 25.34 -18.40 -17.44
CA HIS A 36 24.53 -18.58 -16.23
C HIS A 36 24.30 -17.24 -15.49
N LEU A 37 25.34 -16.39 -15.39
CA LEU A 37 25.22 -15.07 -14.79
C LEU A 37 24.29 -14.16 -15.61
N GLU A 38 24.41 -14.15 -16.93
CA GLU A 38 23.54 -13.37 -17.82
C GLU A 38 22.07 -13.80 -17.71
N GLU A 39 21.80 -15.11 -17.71
CA GLU A 39 20.46 -15.65 -17.51
C GLU A 39 19.87 -15.28 -16.15
N TRP A 40 20.69 -15.30 -15.09
CA TRP A 40 20.26 -14.85 -13.78
C TRP A 40 19.96 -13.35 -13.78
N ILE A 41 20.84 -12.52 -14.35
CA ILE A 41 20.66 -11.07 -14.43
C ILE A 41 19.38 -10.73 -15.19
N ASP A 42 19.10 -11.40 -16.31
CA ASP A 42 17.89 -11.17 -17.10
C ASP A 42 16.61 -11.49 -16.32
N LYS A 43 16.58 -12.64 -15.63
CA LYS A 43 15.47 -13.02 -14.74
C LYS A 43 15.31 -12.03 -13.58
N ALA A 44 16.41 -11.61 -12.96
CA ALA A 44 16.40 -10.67 -11.84
C ALA A 44 15.91 -9.28 -12.29
N GLN A 45 16.36 -8.79 -13.45
CA GLN A 45 15.89 -7.54 -14.05
C GLN A 45 14.40 -7.60 -14.39
N THR A 46 13.94 -8.73 -14.92
CA THR A 46 12.52 -8.96 -15.19
C THR A 46 11.72 -8.88 -13.90
N ALA A 47 12.14 -9.58 -12.84
CA ALA A 47 11.47 -9.59 -11.55
C ALA A 47 11.37 -8.21 -10.90
N VAL A 48 12.39 -7.36 -11.01
CA VAL A 48 12.35 -6.00 -10.41
C VAL A 48 11.56 -5.00 -11.27
N LYS A 49 11.53 -5.16 -12.60
CA LYS A 49 10.82 -4.25 -13.54
C LYS A 49 9.35 -4.61 -13.77
N GLU A 50 8.94 -5.81 -13.40
CA GLU A 50 7.59 -6.30 -13.63
C GLU A 50 6.54 -5.38 -12.98
N LYS A 51 5.46 -5.13 -13.72
CA LYS A 51 4.28 -4.35 -13.30
C LYS A 51 3.04 -5.20 -13.51
N HIS A 52 2.18 -5.23 -12.51
CA HIS A 52 0.95 -6.02 -12.50
C HIS A 52 -0.01 -5.44 -11.46
N GLU A 53 -1.32 -5.60 -11.65
CA GLU A 53 -2.34 -5.04 -10.74
C GLU A 53 -2.50 -5.84 -9.43
N ASP A 54 -2.11 -7.11 -9.44
CA ASP A 54 -2.01 -7.97 -8.27
C ASP A 54 -0.63 -7.83 -7.61
N TYR A 55 -0.56 -6.94 -6.62
CA TYR A 55 0.63 -6.73 -5.82
C TYR A 55 0.99 -7.92 -4.92
N ALA A 56 0.02 -8.74 -4.51
CA ALA A 56 0.30 -9.91 -3.68
C ALA A 56 1.08 -10.96 -4.48
N TYR A 57 0.70 -11.17 -5.75
CA TYR A 57 1.46 -11.98 -6.69
C TYR A 57 2.88 -11.46 -6.90
N LEU A 58 3.05 -10.15 -7.17
CA LEU A 58 4.37 -9.54 -7.37
C LEU A 58 5.27 -9.69 -6.14
N ILE A 59 4.74 -9.42 -4.95
CA ILE A 59 5.50 -9.55 -3.69
C ILE A 59 5.94 -11.00 -3.48
N ARG A 60 5.06 -11.97 -3.72
CA ARG A 60 5.38 -13.39 -3.59
C ARG A 60 6.49 -13.78 -4.57
N LYS A 61 6.30 -13.51 -5.86
CA LYS A 61 7.28 -13.81 -6.91
C LYS A 61 8.64 -13.17 -6.63
N HIS A 62 8.65 -11.92 -6.18
CA HIS A 62 9.86 -11.21 -5.79
C HIS A 62 10.56 -11.90 -4.60
N LYS A 63 9.81 -12.26 -3.54
CA LYS A 63 10.38 -12.99 -2.40
C LYS A 63 10.94 -14.35 -2.84
N ASP A 64 10.17 -15.11 -3.60
CA ASP A 64 10.57 -16.44 -4.09
C ASP A 64 11.88 -16.38 -4.89
N PHE A 65 12.11 -15.31 -5.67
CA PHE A 65 13.34 -15.13 -6.43
C PHE A 65 14.53 -14.62 -5.59
N PHE A 66 14.32 -13.61 -4.74
CA PHE A 66 15.41 -12.93 -4.02
C PHE A 66 15.69 -13.45 -2.61
N GLN A 67 14.88 -14.37 -2.07
CA GLN A 67 15.06 -14.90 -0.71
C GLN A 67 16.34 -15.76 -0.58
N THR A 68 16.71 -16.49 -1.63
CA THR A 68 17.91 -17.32 -1.69
C THR A 68 18.71 -16.97 -2.94
N ILE A 69 19.45 -15.87 -2.87
CA ILE A 69 20.42 -15.52 -3.91
C ILE A 69 21.62 -16.47 -3.77
N ASN A 70 22.02 -17.08 -4.88
CA ASN A 70 23.20 -17.93 -4.91
C ASN A 70 24.41 -17.09 -5.35
N ASP A 71 25.17 -16.57 -4.39
CA ASP A 71 26.35 -15.75 -4.64
C ASP A 71 27.45 -16.50 -5.43
N GLU A 72 27.41 -17.85 -5.45
CA GLU A 72 28.33 -18.68 -6.25
C GLU A 72 28.21 -18.39 -7.75
N ILE A 73 27.08 -17.88 -8.22
CA ILE A 73 26.90 -17.50 -9.63
C ILE A 73 27.88 -16.37 -9.99
N LEU A 74 27.92 -15.30 -9.19
CA LEU A 74 28.85 -14.19 -9.39
C LEU A 74 30.28 -14.60 -9.04
N HIS A 75 30.50 -15.19 -7.87
CA HIS A 75 31.84 -15.55 -7.41
C HIS A 75 32.53 -16.54 -8.36
N GLY A 76 31.80 -17.54 -8.83
CA GLY A 76 32.29 -18.50 -9.81
C GLY A 76 32.68 -17.82 -11.12
N PHE A 77 31.82 -16.94 -11.65
CA PHE A 77 32.13 -16.17 -12.85
C PHE A 77 33.40 -15.32 -12.67
N ILE A 78 33.50 -14.55 -11.59
CA ILE A 78 34.66 -13.70 -11.31
C ILE A 78 35.94 -14.53 -11.18
N LYS A 79 35.86 -15.69 -10.52
CA LYS A 79 36.99 -16.62 -10.40
C LYS A 79 37.46 -17.12 -11.77
N SER A 80 36.56 -17.62 -12.60
CA SER A 80 36.90 -18.11 -13.96
C SER A 80 37.50 -17.02 -14.85
N GLY A 81 37.02 -15.77 -14.70
CA GLY A 81 37.59 -14.63 -15.41
C GLY A 81 39.01 -14.30 -14.95
N ARG A 82 39.29 -14.31 -13.63
CA ARG A 82 40.64 -14.10 -13.09
C ARG A 82 41.63 -15.19 -13.54
N GLU A 83 41.18 -16.44 -13.64
CA GLU A 83 41.99 -17.54 -14.15
C GLU A 83 42.36 -17.33 -15.64
N LEU A 84 41.46 -16.76 -16.44
CA LEU A 84 41.73 -16.41 -17.84
C LEU A 84 42.72 -15.24 -17.98
N LEU A 85 42.65 -14.22 -17.11
CA LEU A 85 43.53 -13.05 -17.17
C LEU A 85 45.02 -13.42 -17.05
N HIS A 86 45.34 -14.50 -16.34
CA HIS A 86 46.73 -14.94 -16.13
C HIS A 86 47.45 -15.43 -17.40
N ILE A 87 46.70 -15.74 -18.46
CA ILE A 87 47.20 -16.47 -19.64
C ILE A 87 47.18 -15.61 -20.91
N ARG A 88 46.51 -14.46 -20.87
CA ARG A 88 46.11 -13.68 -22.06
C ARG A 88 47.08 -12.55 -22.38
N ASP A 89 46.96 -12.01 -23.60
CA ASP A 89 47.67 -10.79 -23.98
C ASP A 89 47.06 -9.55 -23.29
N LYS A 90 47.74 -8.40 -23.36
CA LYS A 90 47.29 -7.18 -22.67
C LYS A 90 45.98 -6.61 -23.22
N THR A 91 45.53 -7.02 -24.41
CA THR A 91 44.33 -6.47 -25.06
C THR A 91 43.10 -7.27 -24.63
N GLU A 92 43.15 -8.59 -24.75
CA GLU A 92 42.12 -9.52 -24.29
C GLU A 92 41.91 -9.43 -22.78
N GLN A 93 42.98 -9.22 -21.99
CA GLN A 93 42.86 -8.98 -20.55
C GLN A 93 41.95 -7.79 -20.22
N LYS A 94 42.06 -6.69 -20.99
CA LYS A 94 41.25 -5.49 -20.75
C LYS A 94 39.78 -5.72 -21.09
N GLU A 95 39.49 -6.43 -22.17
CA GLU A 95 38.12 -6.74 -22.58
C GLU A 95 37.41 -7.65 -21.58
N ILE A 96 38.11 -8.70 -21.12
CA ILE A 96 37.59 -9.62 -20.09
C ILE A 96 37.35 -8.87 -18.78
N GLN A 97 38.30 -8.03 -18.34
CA GLN A 97 38.14 -7.25 -17.12
C GLN A 97 36.95 -6.28 -17.21
N LEU A 98 36.80 -5.56 -18.34
CA LEU A 98 35.68 -4.66 -18.55
C LEU A 98 34.33 -5.39 -18.50
N LEU A 99 34.25 -6.58 -19.12
CA LEU A 99 33.05 -7.41 -19.07
C LEU A 99 32.74 -7.85 -17.64
N MET A 100 33.75 -8.29 -16.90
CA MET A 100 33.61 -8.70 -15.50
C MET A 100 33.09 -7.56 -14.64
N ASP A 101 33.73 -6.39 -14.71
CA ASP A 101 33.35 -5.20 -13.95
C ASP A 101 31.92 -4.77 -14.31
N THR A 102 31.54 -4.85 -15.58
CA THR A 102 30.20 -4.50 -16.06
C THR A 102 29.13 -5.41 -15.46
N LEU A 103 29.36 -6.73 -15.48
CA LEU A 103 28.39 -7.70 -14.97
C LEU A 103 28.32 -7.71 -13.45
N GLU A 104 29.45 -7.55 -12.76
CA GLU A 104 29.51 -7.38 -11.31
C GLU A 104 28.75 -6.13 -10.87
N ASN A 105 28.95 -5.00 -11.55
CA ASN A 105 28.20 -3.78 -11.27
C ASN A 105 26.69 -3.95 -11.51
N LYS A 106 26.29 -4.64 -12.59
CA LYS A 106 24.87 -4.95 -12.85
C LYS A 106 24.27 -5.82 -11.75
N TRP A 107 24.97 -6.89 -11.34
CA TRP A 107 24.56 -7.74 -10.23
C TRP A 107 24.37 -6.92 -8.95
N ASN A 108 25.40 -6.17 -8.54
CA ASN A 108 25.37 -5.36 -7.32
C ASN A 108 24.26 -4.32 -7.34
N THR A 109 24.02 -3.68 -8.49
CA THR A 109 22.91 -2.73 -8.66
C THR A 109 21.56 -3.41 -8.41
N ILE A 110 21.34 -4.59 -9.00
CA ILE A 110 20.09 -5.33 -8.83
C ILE A 110 19.89 -5.78 -7.38
N ILE A 111 20.92 -6.36 -6.76
CA ILE A 111 20.88 -6.83 -5.38
C ILE A 111 20.63 -5.67 -4.41
N CYS A 112 21.24 -4.51 -4.66
CA CYS A 112 21.04 -3.32 -3.85
C CYS A 112 19.64 -2.72 -4.02
N TYR A 113 19.06 -2.80 -5.22
CA TYR A 113 17.73 -2.28 -5.53
C TYR A 113 16.59 -3.20 -5.10
N ALA A 114 16.78 -4.53 -5.13
CA ALA A 114 15.72 -5.52 -4.87
C ALA A 114 15.01 -5.32 -3.51
N PRO A 115 15.69 -5.08 -2.38
CA PRO A 115 15.01 -4.80 -1.11
C PRO A 115 14.12 -3.55 -1.16
N VAL A 116 14.54 -2.52 -1.91
CA VAL A 116 13.78 -1.28 -2.04
C VAL A 116 12.56 -1.50 -2.93
N ARG A 117 12.71 -2.24 -4.03
CA ARG A 117 11.58 -2.64 -4.88
C ARG A 117 10.53 -3.40 -4.08
N LEU A 118 10.94 -4.31 -3.20
CA LEU A 118 10.03 -5.05 -2.33
C LEU A 118 9.21 -4.13 -1.41
N LEU A 119 9.86 -3.14 -0.78
CA LEU A 119 9.17 -2.15 0.05
C LEU A 119 8.18 -1.32 -0.77
N ARG A 120 8.56 -0.90 -1.98
CA ARG A 120 7.68 -0.15 -2.91
C ARG A 120 6.43 -0.97 -3.27
N LEU A 121 6.58 -2.25 -3.57
CA LEU A 121 5.44 -3.14 -3.84
C LEU A 121 4.52 -3.31 -2.62
N GLN A 122 5.08 -3.40 -1.41
CA GLN A 122 4.29 -3.48 -0.18
C GLN A 122 3.53 -2.19 0.09
N PHE A 123 4.17 -1.04 -0.11
CA PHE A 123 3.52 0.27 -0.04
C PHE A 123 2.35 0.36 -1.03
N GLU A 124 2.58 0.07 -2.31
CA GLU A 124 1.56 0.16 -3.37
C GLU A 124 0.37 -0.78 -3.09
N ARG A 125 0.63 -1.96 -2.50
CA ARG A 125 -0.44 -2.87 -2.06
C ARG A 125 -1.31 -2.25 -0.97
N ILE A 126 -0.71 -1.72 0.09
CA ILE A 126 -1.47 -1.13 1.20
C ILE A 126 -2.18 0.15 0.74
N GLU A 127 -1.54 0.96 -0.10
CA GLU A 127 -2.15 2.14 -0.73
C GLU A 127 -3.44 1.76 -1.47
N LYS A 128 -3.39 0.71 -2.31
CA LYS A 128 -4.57 0.22 -3.02
C LYS A 128 -5.69 -0.23 -2.07
N ILE A 129 -5.36 -0.97 -1.00
CA ILE A 129 -6.33 -1.43 0.00
C ILE A 129 -6.98 -0.24 0.71
N VAL A 130 -6.17 0.72 1.18
CA VAL A 130 -6.62 1.93 1.86
C VAL A 130 -7.57 2.74 0.97
N VAL A 131 -7.20 2.98 -0.29
CA VAL A 131 -8.05 3.74 -1.21
C VAL A 131 -9.40 3.03 -1.40
N GLN A 132 -9.40 1.72 -1.61
CA GLN A 132 -10.62 0.94 -1.78
C GLN A 132 -11.52 0.97 -0.53
N GLU A 133 -10.96 0.79 0.66
CA GLU A 133 -11.72 0.85 1.91
C GLU A 133 -12.29 2.25 2.17
N LEU A 134 -11.53 3.30 1.88
CA LEU A 134 -12.01 4.68 2.01
C LEU A 134 -13.12 5.01 1.01
N GLU A 135 -13.00 4.57 -0.24
CA GLU A 135 -14.06 4.75 -1.24
C GLU A 135 -15.35 3.98 -0.88
N GLN A 136 -15.23 2.77 -0.34
CA GLN A 136 -16.38 2.01 0.16
C GLN A 136 -17.04 2.73 1.34
N ALA A 137 -16.26 3.18 2.32
CA ALA A 137 -16.76 3.97 3.44
C ALA A 137 -17.43 5.28 2.98
N GLU A 138 -16.83 5.99 2.03
CA GLU A 138 -17.40 7.20 1.42
C GLU A 138 -18.80 6.92 0.83
N ASN A 139 -18.93 5.83 0.07
CA ASN A 139 -20.18 5.42 -0.56
C ASN A 139 -21.25 5.05 0.47
N GLU A 140 -20.89 4.30 1.50
CA GLU A 140 -21.79 3.92 2.60
C GLU A 140 -22.29 5.17 3.34
N LEU A 141 -21.40 6.10 3.70
CA LEU A 141 -21.78 7.35 4.36
C LEU A 141 -22.69 8.22 3.48
N ASN A 142 -22.44 8.26 2.17
CA ASN A 142 -23.29 8.98 1.24
C ASN A 142 -24.68 8.34 1.11
N ASP A 143 -24.78 7.02 1.19
CA ASP A 143 -26.06 6.31 1.21
C ASP A 143 -26.82 6.56 2.52
N GLU A 144 -26.15 6.47 3.67
CA GLU A 144 -26.72 6.82 4.98
C GLU A 144 -27.31 8.24 5.00
N LEU A 145 -26.58 9.21 4.43
CA LEU A 145 -27.05 10.59 4.31
C LEU A 145 -28.30 10.71 3.40
N LYS A 146 -28.35 9.99 2.28
CA LYS A 146 -29.53 9.98 1.40
C LYS A 146 -30.75 9.34 2.06
N GLN A 147 -30.55 8.26 2.83
CA GLN A 147 -31.62 7.64 3.60
C GLN A 147 -32.16 8.58 4.68
N LEU A 148 -31.27 9.35 5.31
CA LEU A 148 -31.62 10.37 6.30
C LEU A 148 -32.50 11.49 5.70
N GLU A 149 -32.15 11.97 4.50
CA GLU A 149 -32.95 12.96 3.77
C GLU A 149 -34.36 12.45 3.43
N ARG A 150 -34.49 11.15 3.17
CA ARG A 150 -35.76 10.47 2.89
C ARG A 150 -36.54 10.07 4.14
N GLN A 151 -36.18 10.59 5.31
CA GLN A 151 -36.85 10.32 6.60
C GLN A 151 -36.99 8.82 6.92
N HIS A 152 -36.02 7.99 6.50
CA HIS A 152 -35.98 6.58 6.88
C HIS A 152 -35.66 6.42 8.37
N ASP A 153 -35.89 5.23 8.92
CA ASP A 153 -35.67 4.92 10.33
C ASP A 153 -34.22 5.19 10.75
N THR A 154 -34.04 6.32 11.44
CA THR A 154 -32.75 6.79 11.94
C THR A 154 -32.09 5.82 12.91
N THR A 155 -32.88 4.96 13.58
CA THR A 155 -32.37 3.98 14.54
C THR A 155 -31.66 2.85 13.82
N GLU A 156 -32.27 2.33 12.75
CA GLU A 156 -31.68 1.29 11.91
C GLU A 156 -30.44 1.79 11.16
N ILE A 157 -30.48 3.04 10.65
CA ILE A 157 -29.32 3.66 10.01
C ILE A 157 -28.16 3.81 11.01
N LEU A 158 -28.43 4.30 12.22
CA LEU A 158 -27.42 4.43 13.28
C LEU A 158 -26.84 3.07 13.72
N ARG A 159 -27.67 2.02 13.76
CA ARG A 159 -27.21 0.66 14.05
C ARG A 159 -26.20 0.17 13.01
N ARG A 160 -26.52 0.29 11.72
CA ARG A 160 -25.63 -0.10 10.62
C ARG A 160 -24.33 0.71 10.60
N HIS A 161 -24.42 2.02 10.83
CA HIS A 161 -23.27 2.89 10.96
C HIS A 161 -22.32 2.41 12.07
N ASN A 162 -22.86 2.12 13.25
CA ASN A 162 -22.05 1.64 14.38
C ASN A 162 -21.46 0.25 14.08
N GLU A 163 -22.20 -0.64 13.42
CA GLU A 163 -21.68 -1.95 13.00
C GLU A 163 -20.47 -1.81 12.09
N ARG A 164 -20.58 -0.99 11.04
CA ARG A 164 -19.51 -0.79 10.08
C ARG A 164 -18.28 -0.10 10.69
N PHE A 165 -18.48 1.01 11.39
CA PHE A 165 -17.37 1.88 11.79
C PHE A 165 -16.83 1.64 13.21
N GLN A 166 -17.63 1.02 14.11
CA GLN A 166 -17.20 0.73 15.48
C GLN A 166 -17.00 -0.77 15.75
N LEU A 167 -17.93 -1.63 15.31
CA LEU A 167 -17.87 -3.06 15.66
C LEU A 167 -16.94 -3.85 14.72
N ASN A 168 -16.88 -3.49 13.43
CA ASN A 168 -16.06 -4.20 12.45
C ASN A 168 -14.57 -3.80 12.45
N ASN A 169 -14.06 -3.16 13.52
CA ASN A 169 -12.66 -2.73 13.64
C ASN A 169 -12.13 -1.90 12.46
N PHE A 170 -13.01 -1.18 11.74
CA PHE A 170 -12.62 -0.37 10.59
C PHE A 170 -11.52 0.65 10.95
N HIS A 171 -11.75 1.45 12.00
CA HIS A 171 -10.79 2.46 12.43
C HIS A 171 -9.44 1.86 12.90
N PRO A 172 -9.39 0.86 13.81
CA PRO A 172 -8.14 0.18 14.14
C PRO A 172 -7.38 -0.39 12.94
N THR A 173 -8.10 -0.97 11.97
CA THR A 173 -7.50 -1.55 10.76
C THR A 173 -6.88 -0.46 9.89
N MET A 174 -7.59 0.65 9.69
CA MET A 174 -7.08 1.80 8.94
C MET A 174 -5.84 2.42 9.60
N GLU A 175 -5.83 2.55 10.93
CA GLU A 175 -4.66 3.05 11.67
C GLU A 175 -3.42 2.15 11.51
N ILE A 176 -3.61 0.82 11.45
CA ILE A 176 -2.53 -0.12 11.14
C ILE A 176 -2.01 0.14 9.72
N HIS A 177 -2.89 0.22 8.73
CA HIS A 177 -2.48 0.47 7.35
C HIS A 177 -1.77 1.82 7.16
N MET A 178 -2.22 2.88 7.83
CA MET A 178 -1.55 4.19 7.79
C MET A 178 -0.15 4.13 8.40
N ARG A 179 0.00 3.41 9.52
CA ARG A 179 1.31 3.18 10.14
C ARG A 179 2.24 2.36 9.24
N ASP A 180 1.72 1.33 8.59
CA ASP A 180 2.49 0.51 7.66
C ASP A 180 2.99 1.35 6.47
N LEU A 181 2.13 2.19 5.89
CA LEU A 181 2.51 3.12 4.82
C LEU A 181 3.64 4.06 5.24
N GLN A 182 3.54 4.66 6.43
CA GLN A 182 4.59 5.53 6.98
C GLN A 182 5.89 4.77 7.21
N THR A 183 5.80 3.54 7.72
CA THR A 183 6.97 2.68 7.97
C THR A 183 7.68 2.34 6.66
N PHE A 184 6.94 1.90 5.65
CA PHE A 184 7.51 1.60 4.34
C PHE A 184 8.12 2.83 3.67
N ALA A 185 7.46 3.99 3.74
CA ALA A 185 8.01 5.24 3.20
C ALA A 185 9.35 5.61 3.87
N ASN A 186 9.45 5.48 5.19
CA ASN A 186 10.67 5.74 5.94
C ASN A 186 11.78 4.73 5.61
N ASP A 187 11.44 3.44 5.48
CA ASP A 187 12.39 2.39 5.13
C ASP A 187 12.94 2.56 3.72
N ILE A 188 12.09 2.93 2.75
CA ILE A 188 12.50 3.26 1.38
C ILE A 188 13.49 4.43 1.41
N ARG A 189 13.13 5.52 2.10
CA ARG A 189 13.99 6.70 2.23
C ARG A 189 15.35 6.35 2.83
N THR A 190 15.37 5.57 3.91
CA THR A 190 16.61 5.19 4.61
C THR A 190 17.52 4.35 3.72
N LYS A 191 16.96 3.40 2.96
CA LYS A 191 17.74 2.53 2.06
C LYS A 191 18.26 3.26 0.81
N GLU A 192 17.54 4.28 0.34
CA GLU A 192 17.94 5.04 -0.84
C GLU A 192 18.82 6.26 -0.54
N GLN A 193 18.93 6.72 0.70
CA GLN A 193 19.84 7.82 1.08
C GLN A 193 21.32 7.55 0.74
N GLY A 194 21.71 6.29 0.56
CA GLY A 194 23.04 5.89 0.07
C GLY A 194 23.19 5.84 -1.46
N GLN A 195 22.12 6.11 -2.23
CA GLN A 195 22.08 5.94 -3.68
C GLN A 195 21.77 7.29 -4.38
N THR A 196 22.72 7.81 -5.15
CA THR A 196 22.71 9.19 -5.69
C THR A 196 21.64 9.46 -6.77
N LEU A 197 20.82 8.48 -7.16
CA LEU A 197 19.99 8.52 -8.38
C LEU A 197 18.46 8.61 -8.16
N VAL A 198 17.93 8.52 -6.93
CA VAL A 198 16.48 8.21 -6.72
C VAL A 198 15.66 9.31 -6.02
N SER A 199 16.20 10.53 -5.91
CA SER A 199 15.56 11.62 -5.15
C SER A 199 14.11 11.93 -5.56
N HIS A 200 13.75 11.82 -6.84
CA HIS A 200 12.43 12.19 -7.35
C HIS A 200 11.33 11.15 -7.02
N GLU A 201 11.65 9.86 -6.98
CA GLU A 201 10.67 8.82 -6.66
C GLU A 201 10.28 8.80 -5.18
N ASN A 202 11.17 9.30 -4.31
CA ASN A 202 10.90 9.44 -2.87
C ASN A 202 9.95 10.59 -2.57
N GLU A 203 10.16 11.73 -3.22
CA GLU A 203 9.24 12.86 -3.10
C GLU A 203 7.80 12.45 -3.49
N GLN A 204 7.65 11.58 -4.49
CA GLN A 204 6.35 11.03 -4.87
C GLN A 204 5.74 10.08 -3.82
N ILE A 205 6.53 9.26 -3.12
CA ILE A 205 6.02 8.38 -2.05
C ILE A 205 5.56 9.20 -0.84
N ASP A 206 6.33 10.23 -0.47
CA ASP A 206 6.01 11.11 0.64
C ASP A 206 4.72 11.90 0.36
N GLN A 207 4.61 12.48 -0.83
CA GLN A 207 3.40 13.18 -1.25
C GLN A 207 2.17 12.27 -1.27
N ARG A 208 2.31 11.01 -1.73
CA ARG A 208 1.22 10.02 -1.70
C ARG A 208 0.81 9.68 -0.27
N THR A 209 1.78 9.44 0.62
CA THR A 209 1.54 9.19 2.04
C THR A 209 0.78 10.35 2.70
N ILE A 210 1.18 11.60 2.43
CA ILE A 210 0.49 12.79 2.93
C ILE A 210 -0.95 12.86 2.41
N LYS A 211 -1.17 12.62 1.12
CA LYS A 211 -2.51 12.60 0.52
C LYS A 211 -3.42 11.56 1.16
N LEU A 212 -2.92 10.35 1.40
CA LEU A 212 -3.67 9.28 2.05
C LEU A 212 -4.02 9.62 3.51
N ASN A 213 -3.08 10.21 4.26
CA ASN A 213 -3.34 10.66 5.63
C ASN A 213 -4.42 11.77 5.66
N ASN A 214 -4.36 12.73 4.73
CA ASN A 214 -5.38 13.77 4.63
C ASN A 214 -6.75 13.18 4.26
N TYR A 215 -6.79 12.22 3.33
CA TYR A 215 -8.04 11.56 2.96
C TYR A 215 -8.63 10.80 4.17
N TRP A 216 -7.79 10.08 4.92
CA TRP A 216 -8.21 9.40 6.14
C TRP A 216 -8.74 10.35 7.21
N SER A 217 -8.03 11.44 7.48
CA SER A 217 -8.47 12.44 8.47
C SER A 217 -9.82 13.06 8.09
N ASN A 218 -10.00 13.39 6.82
CA ASN A 218 -11.28 13.88 6.31
C ASN A 218 -12.40 12.83 6.45
N MET A 219 -12.08 11.56 6.18
CA MET A 219 -13.02 10.46 6.33
C MET A 219 -13.45 10.27 7.80
N GLN A 220 -12.50 10.30 8.75
CA GLN A 220 -12.80 10.25 10.18
C GLN A 220 -13.77 11.38 10.58
N ALA A 221 -13.47 12.62 10.16
CA ALA A 221 -14.34 13.76 10.43
C ALA A 221 -15.75 13.60 9.81
N LYS A 222 -15.83 13.01 8.62
CA LYS A 222 -17.11 12.73 7.94
C LYS A 222 -17.91 11.65 8.68
N ILE A 223 -17.29 10.55 9.07
CA ILE A 223 -17.90 9.48 9.89
C ILE A 223 -18.50 10.07 11.17
N ASP A 224 -17.71 10.85 11.90
CA ASP A 224 -18.16 11.49 13.15
C ASP A 224 -19.28 12.51 12.94
N ASN A 225 -19.27 13.24 11.82
CA ASN A 225 -20.34 14.17 11.46
C ASN A 225 -21.65 13.44 11.15
N VAL A 226 -21.61 12.37 10.36
CA VAL A 226 -22.79 11.55 10.03
C VAL A 226 -23.36 10.92 11.30
N ARG A 227 -22.50 10.32 12.14
CA ARG A 227 -22.90 9.77 13.44
C ARG A 227 -23.63 10.79 14.31
N ARG A 228 -23.09 12.00 14.44
CA ARG A 228 -23.71 13.08 15.22
C ARG A 228 -25.08 13.48 14.66
N LYS A 229 -25.22 13.56 13.33
CA LYS A 229 -26.51 13.84 12.69
C LYS A 229 -27.54 12.75 13.01
N LEU A 230 -27.15 11.48 12.88
CA LEU A 230 -28.00 10.32 13.18
C LEU A 230 -28.44 10.27 14.65
N GLN A 231 -27.59 10.71 15.59
CA GLN A 231 -27.95 10.77 17.02
C GLN A 231 -28.82 11.98 17.38
N THR A 232 -28.74 13.08 16.64
CA THR A 232 -29.46 14.33 16.96
C THR A 232 -30.91 14.29 16.50
N ILE A 233 -31.21 13.64 15.38
CA ILE A 233 -32.55 13.62 14.80
C ILE A 233 -33.58 12.90 15.70
N PRO A 234 -33.31 11.70 16.24
CA PRO A 234 -34.23 11.03 17.18
C PRO A 234 -34.51 11.87 18.41
N LYS A 235 -33.49 12.52 18.99
CA LYS A 235 -33.63 13.38 20.17
C LYS A 235 -34.55 14.57 19.90
N LYS A 236 -34.35 15.25 18.76
CA LYS A 236 -35.22 16.36 18.37
C LYS A 236 -36.65 15.93 18.10
N TRP A 237 -36.86 14.73 17.54
CA TRP A 237 -38.20 14.18 17.37
C TRP A 237 -38.86 13.91 18.71
N GLN A 238 -38.14 13.30 19.66
CA GLN A 238 -38.67 13.07 21.00
C GLN A 238 -39.08 14.39 21.68
N GLU A 239 -38.23 15.42 21.62
CA GLU A 239 -38.56 16.75 22.17
C GLU A 239 -39.78 17.40 21.50
N PHE A 240 -39.95 17.20 20.20
CA PHE A 240 -41.14 17.69 19.49
C PHE A 240 -42.38 16.92 19.93
N GLU A 241 -42.32 15.60 20.03
CA GLU A 241 -43.45 14.75 20.42
C GLU A 241 -43.94 15.09 21.83
N GLU A 242 -43.01 15.32 22.76
CA GLU A 242 -43.34 15.77 24.12
C GLU A 242 -44.07 17.13 24.11
N LYS A 243 -43.61 18.08 23.28
CA LYS A 243 -44.27 19.39 23.13
C LYS A 243 -45.64 19.25 22.44
N PHE A 244 -45.76 18.36 21.46
CA PHE A 244 -47.00 18.11 20.75
C PHE A 244 -48.05 17.54 21.72
N HIS A 245 -47.72 16.50 22.47
CA HIS A 245 -48.61 15.93 23.49
C HIS A 245 -48.96 16.94 24.59
N HIS A 246 -48.04 17.83 24.97
CA HIS A 246 -48.34 18.91 25.90
C HIS A 246 -49.41 19.86 25.34
N VAL A 247 -49.27 20.28 24.07
CA VAL A 247 -50.25 21.14 23.39
C VAL A 247 -51.58 20.41 23.22
N GLU A 248 -51.56 19.13 22.86
CA GLU A 248 -52.76 18.29 22.73
C GLU A 248 -53.53 18.16 24.06
N SER A 249 -52.81 17.90 25.16
CA SER A 249 -53.38 17.86 26.51
C SER A 249 -53.93 19.22 26.96
N TRP A 250 -53.23 20.30 26.62
CA TRP A 250 -53.70 21.66 26.89
C TRP A 250 -54.98 21.98 26.10
N MET A 251 -55.03 21.68 24.80
CA MET A 251 -56.23 21.85 23.97
C MET A 251 -57.40 21.04 24.50
N ALA A 252 -57.20 19.76 24.84
CA ALA A 252 -58.25 18.92 25.42
C ALA A 252 -58.77 19.47 26.78
N THR A 253 -57.91 20.12 27.57
CA THR A 253 -58.30 20.78 28.82
C THR A 253 -59.15 22.03 28.55
N ILE A 254 -58.75 22.84 27.57
CA ILE A 254 -59.51 24.01 27.14
C ILE A 254 -60.87 23.62 26.55
N GLU A 255 -60.94 22.63 25.68
CA GLU A 255 -62.20 22.12 25.11
C GLU A 255 -63.18 21.64 26.19
N ARG A 256 -62.70 20.87 27.18
CA ARG A 256 -63.53 20.49 28.34
C ARG A 256 -64.04 21.70 29.11
N SER A 257 -63.19 22.71 29.31
CA SER A 257 -63.58 23.93 30.01
C SER A 257 -64.63 24.75 29.24
N MET A 258 -64.49 24.88 27.91
CA MET A 258 -65.46 25.57 27.06
C MET A 258 -66.81 24.85 27.04
N THR A 259 -66.80 23.51 26.92
CA THR A 259 -68.00 22.68 26.93
C THR A 259 -68.75 22.81 28.27
N ASN A 260 -68.02 22.87 29.39
CA ASN A 260 -68.61 23.13 30.71
C ASN A 260 -69.22 24.54 30.81
N THR A 261 -68.60 25.57 30.21
CA THR A 261 -69.12 26.94 30.22
C THR A 261 -70.30 27.17 29.26
N GLN A 262 -70.42 26.40 28.17
CA GLN A 262 -71.59 26.47 27.27
C GLN A 262 -72.81 25.75 27.85
N ASN A 263 -72.61 24.73 28.71
CA ASN A 263 -73.69 24.01 29.40
C ASN A 263 -74.19 24.72 30.68
N THR A 264 -73.64 25.89 31.00
CA THR A 264 -74.11 26.72 32.12
C THR A 264 -74.53 28.08 31.58
N ASP A 265 -75.79 28.44 31.76
CA ASP A 265 -76.29 29.79 31.47
C ASP A 265 -75.75 30.71 32.59
N ILE A 266 -74.52 31.16 32.43
CA ILE A 266 -73.80 31.90 33.48
C ILE A 266 -74.20 33.38 33.44
N PRO A 267 -74.74 33.96 34.54
CA PRO A 267 -75.09 35.38 34.60
C PRO A 267 -73.89 36.31 34.31
N LEU A 268 -74.15 37.40 33.59
CA LEU A 268 -73.18 38.37 33.03
C LEU A 268 -72.08 38.85 34.00
N GLU A 269 -72.36 38.87 35.31
CA GLU A 269 -71.41 39.23 36.36
C GLU A 269 -70.24 38.23 36.49
N GLN A 270 -70.51 36.93 36.33
CA GLN A 270 -69.47 35.90 36.41
C GLN A 270 -68.64 35.80 35.13
N TYR A 271 -69.21 36.17 33.98
CA TYR A 271 -68.47 36.23 32.71
C TYR A 271 -67.33 37.26 32.76
N LYS A 272 -67.56 38.43 33.37
CA LYS A 272 -66.51 39.45 33.59
C LYS A 272 -65.37 38.96 34.49
N ALA A 273 -65.68 38.13 35.49
CA ALA A 273 -64.67 37.55 36.38
C ALA A 273 -63.82 36.47 35.69
N VAL A 274 -64.41 35.71 34.76
CA VAL A 274 -63.70 34.70 33.98
C VAL A 274 -62.77 35.36 32.96
N VAL A 275 -63.23 36.41 32.25
CA VAL A 275 -62.39 37.13 31.26
C VAL A 275 -61.16 37.79 31.91
N ASN A 276 -61.28 38.32 33.13
CA ASN A 276 -60.14 38.90 33.86
C ASN A 276 -59.11 37.87 34.37
N LYS A 277 -59.42 36.56 34.37
CA LYS A 277 -58.45 35.50 34.67
C LYS A 277 -57.59 35.10 33.48
N PHE A 278 -57.91 35.58 32.28
CA PHE A 278 -57.20 35.26 31.03
C PHE A 278 -56.44 36.46 30.43
N LYS A 279 -56.28 37.55 31.18
CA LYS A 279 -55.31 38.63 30.91
C LYS A 279 -54.06 38.41 31.76
#